data_AF-A0A1H2IWE2-F1
#
_entry.id   AF-A0A1H2IWE2-F1
#
_cell.length_a   1.000
_cell.length_b   1.000
_cell.length_c   1.000
_cell.angle_alpha   90.00
_cell.angle_beta   90.00
_cell.angle_gamma   90.00
#
_symmetry.space_group_name_H-M   'P 1'
#
loop_
_entity.id
_entity.type
_entity.pdbx_description
1 polymer ?
#
loop_
_entity_poly.entity_id
_entity_poly.type
_entity_poly.pdbx_seq_one_letter_code
_entity_poly.pdbx_strand_id
1 'polypeptide(L)'
;MIPESSNFKTFFSGGFGIADHEPDLYIQAIEDLRGMLANDEGGHVHAFREEFAAHIRDSSFTPLPRSSQWMTDEWLRDIWYDAFGPEPAPGDAYPVPQEDWGHRRVTDYMLHAVNQTRELSSPSAPDWLEARGLTFDDIEAAVESSETRSVGFRSAPEGWLERLRDLVERGLREEQPGER
;
A
#
# COMPACT_ATOMS: atom_id res chain seq x y z
N MET A 1 -11.35 3.77 -17.12
CA MET A 1 -11.16 4.08 -15.71
C MET A 1 -12.18 3.25 -14.97
N ILE A 2 -11.78 2.41 -14.02
CA ILE A 2 -12.74 2.00 -12.99
C ILE A 2 -12.89 3.27 -12.15
N PRO A 3 -14.00 4.01 -12.26
CA PRO A 3 -14.15 5.23 -11.47
C PRO A 3 -14.16 4.81 -10.02
N GLU A 4 -13.36 5.47 -9.19
CA GLU A 4 -13.36 5.22 -7.75
C GLU A 4 -14.80 5.33 -7.23
N SER A 5 -15.29 4.25 -6.64
CA SER A 5 -16.62 4.21 -6.05
C SER A 5 -16.70 5.18 -4.88
N SER A 6 -17.94 5.55 -4.51
CA SER A 6 -18.13 6.34 -3.29
C SER A 6 -17.57 5.63 -2.06
N ASN A 7 -17.65 4.29 -2.03
CA ASN A 7 -17.12 3.48 -0.94
C ASN A 7 -15.60 3.59 -0.88
N PHE A 8 -14.92 3.43 -2.02
CA PHE A 8 -13.47 3.56 -2.11
C PHE A 8 -12.99 4.93 -1.66
N LYS A 9 -13.62 6.00 -2.15
CA LYS A 9 -13.29 7.37 -1.74
C LYS A 9 -13.46 7.57 -0.24
N THR A 10 -14.52 7.05 0.36
CA THR A 10 -14.76 7.18 1.81
C THR A 10 -13.66 6.53 2.62
N PHE A 11 -13.26 5.29 2.31
CA PHE A 11 -12.17 4.63 3.02
C PHE A 11 -10.82 5.29 2.72
N PHE A 12 -10.53 5.56 1.44
CA PHE A 12 -9.23 6.09 1.00
C PHE A 12 -8.95 7.50 1.56
N SER A 13 -9.94 8.38 1.52
CA SER A 13 -9.83 9.74 2.10
C SER A 13 -9.90 9.76 3.64
N GLY A 14 -10.24 8.63 4.26
CA GLY A 14 -10.30 8.47 5.72
C GLY A 14 -8.93 8.32 6.41
N GLY A 15 -7.82 8.30 5.66
CA GLY A 15 -6.48 8.31 6.25
C GLY A 15 -5.36 7.68 5.41
N PHE A 16 -5.67 6.88 4.38
CA PHE A 16 -4.64 6.17 3.62
C PHE A 16 -3.76 7.08 2.74
N GLY A 17 -4.24 8.27 2.39
CA GLY A 17 -3.54 9.22 1.52
C GLY A 17 -2.70 10.30 2.22
N ILE A 18 -2.54 10.26 3.54
CA ILE A 18 -2.05 11.41 4.34
C ILE A 18 -0.89 11.09 5.28
N ALA A 19 -0.21 9.95 5.14
CA ALA A 19 0.91 9.56 6.01
C ALA A 19 1.99 10.65 6.13
N ASP A 20 2.37 11.30 5.02
CA ASP A 20 3.37 12.38 4.98
C ASP A 20 2.98 13.65 5.78
N HIS A 21 1.70 13.84 6.07
CA HIS A 21 1.17 15.07 6.68
C HIS A 21 0.56 14.82 8.06
N GLU A 22 -0.14 13.69 8.21
CA GLU A 22 -0.88 13.29 9.41
C GLU A 22 -0.65 11.79 9.66
N PRO A 23 0.58 11.38 10.04
CA PRO A 23 0.93 9.97 10.23
C PRO A 23 0.05 9.29 11.28
N ASP A 24 -0.37 10.02 12.33
CA ASP A 24 -1.29 9.49 13.35
C ASP A 24 -2.65 9.08 12.76
N LEU A 25 -3.18 9.84 11.79
CA LEU A 25 -4.44 9.49 11.12
C LEU A 25 -4.26 8.30 10.16
N TYR A 26 -3.10 8.18 9.54
CA TYR A 26 -2.76 7.02 8.73
C TYR A 26 -2.72 5.75 9.59
N ILE A 27 -2.00 5.79 10.73
CA ILE A 27 -1.92 4.69 11.70
C ILE A 27 -3.32 4.29 12.16
N GLN A 28 -4.14 5.27 12.57
CA GLN A 28 -5.51 5.04 13.01
C GLN A 28 -6.35 4.35 11.92
N ALA A 29 -6.26 4.81 10.67
CA ALA A 29 -7.01 4.23 9.56
C ALA A 29 -6.64 2.77 9.30
N ILE A 30 -5.34 2.43 9.39
CA ILE A 30 -4.84 1.05 9.24
C ILE A 30 -5.39 0.15 10.37
N GLU A 31 -5.36 0.63 11.61
CA GLU A 31 -5.80 -0.12 12.77
C GLU A 31 -7.31 -0.31 12.82
N ASP A 32 -8.06 0.74 12.49
CA ASP A 32 -9.51 0.71 12.37
C ASP A 32 -9.96 -0.29 11.30
N LEU A 33 -9.31 -0.25 10.12
CA LEU A 33 -9.65 -1.15 9.02
C LEU A 33 -9.48 -2.62 9.42
N ARG A 34 -8.45 -2.98 10.17
CA ARG A 34 -8.27 -4.34 10.71
C ARG A 34 -9.42 -4.75 11.61
N GLY A 35 -9.87 -3.85 12.49
CA GLY A 35 -11.03 -4.08 13.36
C GLY A 35 -12.33 -4.24 12.56
N MET A 36 -12.50 -3.46 11.49
CA MET A 36 -13.68 -3.52 10.63
C MET A 36 -13.70 -4.78 9.75
N LEU A 37 -12.56 -5.23 9.22
CA LEU A 37 -12.45 -6.48 8.44
C LEU A 37 -12.94 -7.70 9.23
N ALA A 38 -12.66 -7.75 10.53
CA ALA A 38 -13.11 -8.83 11.39
C ALA A 38 -14.63 -8.85 11.61
N ASN A 39 -15.32 -7.72 11.36
CA ASN A 39 -16.74 -7.50 11.67
C ASN A 39 -17.53 -6.94 10.46
N ASP A 40 -17.13 -7.27 9.23
CA ASP A 40 -17.72 -6.70 8.00
C ASP A 40 -19.06 -7.36 7.61
N GLU A 41 -20.08 -7.22 8.46
CA GLU A 41 -21.42 -7.76 8.20
C GLU A 41 -22.07 -7.17 6.93
N GLY A 42 -21.69 -5.94 6.56
CA GLY A 42 -22.21 -5.23 5.38
C GLY A 42 -21.44 -5.48 4.08
N GLY A 43 -20.30 -6.16 4.12
CA GLY A 43 -19.43 -6.39 2.96
C GLY A 43 -18.76 -5.14 2.39
N HIS A 44 -18.82 -4.00 3.10
CA HIS A 44 -18.31 -2.72 2.61
C HIS A 44 -16.78 -2.69 2.60
N VAL A 45 -16.17 -3.33 3.59
CA VAL A 45 -14.71 -3.41 3.71
C VAL A 45 -14.15 -4.41 2.72
N HIS A 46 -14.83 -5.55 2.52
CA HIS A 46 -14.52 -6.48 1.45
C HIS A 46 -14.63 -5.82 0.07
N ALA A 47 -15.70 -5.07 -0.20
CA ALA A 47 -15.85 -4.33 -1.46
C ALA A 47 -14.73 -3.31 -1.67
N PHE A 48 -14.34 -2.58 -0.61
CA PHE A 48 -13.20 -1.66 -0.65
C PHE A 48 -11.89 -2.41 -0.98
N ARG A 49 -11.61 -3.52 -0.31
CA ARG A 49 -10.43 -4.35 -0.55
C ARG A 49 -10.36 -4.87 -2.00
N GLU A 50 -11.47 -5.37 -2.53
CA GLU A 50 -11.52 -5.85 -3.92
C GLU A 50 -11.29 -4.73 -4.94
N GLU A 51 -11.86 -3.54 -4.70
CA GLU A 51 -11.64 -2.37 -5.55
C GLU A 51 -10.20 -1.87 -5.46
N PHE A 52 -9.59 -1.87 -4.27
CA PHE A 52 -8.18 -1.54 -4.07
C PHE A 52 -7.27 -2.51 -4.84
N ALA A 53 -7.55 -3.81 -4.77
CA ALA A 53 -6.82 -4.82 -5.53
C ALA A 53 -6.94 -4.60 -7.04
N ALA A 54 -8.13 -4.23 -7.53
CA ALA A 54 -8.33 -3.90 -8.94
C ALA A 54 -7.51 -2.68 -9.37
N HIS A 55 -7.40 -1.65 -8.53
CA HIS A 55 -6.56 -0.49 -8.80
C HIS A 55 -5.07 -0.84 -8.93
N ILE A 56 -4.54 -1.72 -8.07
CA ILE A 56 -3.16 -2.22 -8.18
C ILE A 56 -3.00 -3.08 -9.45
N ARG A 57 -3.86 -4.08 -9.65
CA ARG A 57 -3.79 -5.01 -10.78
C ARG A 57 -3.80 -4.27 -12.12
N ASP A 58 -4.69 -3.29 -12.24
CA ASP A 58 -4.93 -2.59 -13.50
C ASP A 58 -4.12 -1.28 -13.58
N SER A 59 -3.26 -0.96 -12.60
CA SER A 59 -2.54 0.32 -12.50
C SER A 59 -3.45 1.51 -12.81
N SER A 60 -4.66 1.51 -12.23
CA SER A 60 -5.76 2.36 -12.69
C SER A 60 -6.08 3.52 -11.75
N PHE A 61 -5.47 3.55 -10.58
CA PHE A 61 -5.55 4.69 -9.67
C PHE A 61 -4.81 5.88 -10.28
N THR A 62 -5.40 7.07 -10.16
CA THR A 62 -4.83 8.30 -10.73
C THR A 62 -3.46 8.56 -10.10
N PRO A 63 -2.40 8.85 -10.89
CA PRO A 63 -1.09 9.17 -10.34
C PRO A 63 -1.15 10.29 -9.32
N LEU A 64 -0.41 10.14 -8.22
CA LEU A 64 -0.23 11.20 -7.24
C LEU A 64 0.45 12.43 -7.90
N PRO A 65 0.21 13.66 -7.39
CA PRO A 65 0.87 14.84 -7.92
C PRO A 65 2.40 14.68 -7.96
N ARG A 66 3.01 14.93 -9.13
CA ARG A 66 4.46 14.81 -9.37
C ARG A 66 5.03 13.39 -9.23
N SER A 67 4.17 12.38 -9.19
CA SER A 67 4.55 10.97 -9.22
C SER A 67 4.31 10.37 -10.61
N SER A 68 5.01 9.28 -10.93
CA SER A 68 4.65 8.46 -12.09
C SER A 68 3.54 7.48 -11.70
N GLN A 69 2.86 6.88 -12.69
CA GLN A 69 1.93 5.78 -12.41
C GLN A 69 2.63 4.65 -11.64
N TRP A 70 3.85 4.29 -12.03
CA TRP A 70 4.60 3.22 -11.37
C TRP A 70 4.88 3.53 -9.88
N MET A 71 5.34 4.75 -9.59
CA MET A 71 5.58 5.17 -8.20
C MET A 71 4.28 5.19 -7.39
N THR A 72 3.16 5.54 -8.03
CA THR A 72 1.84 5.46 -7.40
C THR A 72 1.42 4.02 -7.13
N ASP A 73 1.65 3.10 -8.08
CA ASP A 73 1.37 1.67 -7.89
C ASP A 73 2.22 1.07 -6.75
N GLU A 74 3.51 1.43 -6.68
CA GLU A 74 4.38 1.02 -5.58
C GLU A 74 3.87 1.52 -4.23
N TRP A 75 3.43 2.78 -4.15
CA TRP A 75 2.84 3.32 -2.92
C TRP A 75 1.54 2.62 -2.53
N LEU A 76 0.68 2.29 -3.49
CA LEU A 76 -0.54 1.50 -3.21
C LEU A 76 -0.20 0.10 -2.68
N ARG A 77 0.91 -0.52 -3.12
CA ARG A 77 1.37 -1.80 -2.56
C ARG A 77 1.81 -1.68 -1.10
N ASP A 78 2.39 -0.56 -0.69
CA ASP A 78 2.70 -0.31 0.73
C ASP A 78 1.43 -0.20 1.56
N ILE A 79 0.46 0.60 1.10
CA ILE A 79 -0.84 0.71 1.77
C ILE A 79 -1.52 -0.65 1.84
N TRP A 80 -1.51 -1.42 0.75
CA TRP A 80 -2.08 -2.77 0.74
C TRP A 80 -1.42 -3.65 1.79
N TYR A 81 -0.09 -3.64 1.85
CA TYR A 81 0.68 -4.39 2.83
C TYR A 81 0.31 -3.99 4.26
N ASP A 82 0.19 -2.70 4.53
CA ASP A 82 -0.13 -2.17 5.86
C ASP A 82 -1.58 -2.48 6.27
N ALA A 83 -2.51 -2.38 5.33
CA ALA A 83 -3.94 -2.55 5.54
C ALA A 83 -4.38 -4.03 5.60
N PHE A 84 -3.89 -4.85 4.69
CA PHE A 84 -4.42 -6.19 4.41
C PHE A 84 -3.44 -7.33 4.69
N GLY A 85 -2.15 -7.03 4.85
CA GLY A 85 -1.12 -8.01 5.22
C GLY A 85 -0.15 -8.37 4.08
N PRO A 86 0.70 -9.38 4.32
CA PRO A 86 1.84 -9.68 3.44
C PRO A 86 1.47 -10.35 2.11
N GLU A 87 0.26 -10.89 2.01
CA GLU A 87 -0.23 -11.50 0.78
C GLU A 87 -0.46 -10.43 -0.30
N PRO A 88 0.09 -10.58 -1.51
CA PRO A 88 -0.08 -9.61 -2.57
C PRO A 88 -1.54 -9.36 -2.95
N ALA A 89 -1.82 -8.17 -3.47
CA ALA A 89 -3.13 -7.85 -4.02
C ALA A 89 -3.50 -8.86 -5.12
N PRO A 90 -4.73 -9.43 -5.09
CA PRO A 90 -5.16 -10.40 -6.10
C PRO A 90 -4.98 -9.90 -7.53
N GLY A 91 -4.13 -10.61 -8.28
CA GLY A 91 -3.83 -10.30 -9.68
C GLY A 91 -2.78 -9.21 -9.89
N ASP A 92 -2.12 -8.71 -8.83
CA ASP A 92 -0.97 -7.80 -8.99
C ASP A 92 0.07 -8.42 -9.93
N ALA A 93 0.37 -7.70 -11.01
CA ALA A 93 1.31 -8.16 -12.02
C ALA A 93 2.76 -8.07 -11.54
N TYR A 94 3.02 -7.25 -10.51
CA TYR A 94 4.36 -6.96 -10.02
C TYR A 94 4.39 -6.95 -8.49
N PRO A 95 4.08 -8.08 -7.81
CA PRO A 95 4.09 -8.14 -6.37
C PRO A 95 5.48 -7.79 -5.81
N VAL A 96 5.52 -7.20 -4.62
CA VAL A 96 6.78 -7.06 -3.86
C VAL A 96 7.10 -8.43 -3.25
N PRO A 97 8.35 -8.93 -3.39
CA PRO A 97 8.78 -10.16 -2.73
C PRO A 97 8.55 -10.09 -1.21
N GLN A 98 8.07 -11.17 -0.61
CA GLN A 98 7.69 -11.16 0.80
C GLN A 98 8.91 -10.87 1.70
N GLU A 99 10.07 -11.36 1.32
CA GLU A 99 11.35 -11.18 2.00
C GLU A 99 11.92 -9.75 1.93
N ASP A 100 11.35 -8.88 1.10
CA ASP A 100 11.78 -7.49 1.03
C ASP A 100 11.09 -6.63 2.10
N TRP A 101 9.88 -7.00 2.55
CA TRP A 101 9.14 -6.24 3.56
C TRP A 101 9.84 -6.24 4.92
N GLY A 102 9.95 -5.07 5.54
CA GLY A 102 10.63 -4.92 6.83
C GLY A 102 12.14 -5.15 6.74
N HIS A 103 12.72 -5.17 5.52
CA HIS A 103 14.15 -5.38 5.30
C HIS A 103 14.71 -4.41 4.25
N ARG A 104 14.25 -4.55 3.00
CA ARG A 104 14.60 -3.64 1.89
C ARG A 104 13.51 -2.62 1.60
N ARG A 105 12.27 -2.98 1.93
CA ARG A 105 11.05 -2.21 1.75
C ARG A 105 10.47 -1.87 3.11
N VAL A 106 10.34 -0.59 3.38
CA VAL A 106 9.77 -0.05 4.62
C VAL A 106 8.54 0.76 4.23
N THR A 107 7.44 0.56 4.94
CA THR A 107 6.17 1.26 4.72
C THR A 107 5.96 2.39 5.75
N ASP A 108 4.99 3.26 5.50
CA ASP A 108 4.66 4.35 6.42
C ASP A 108 4.21 3.84 7.79
N TYR A 109 3.48 2.72 7.87
CA TYR A 109 3.13 2.14 9.16
C TYR A 109 4.38 1.67 9.92
N MET A 110 5.36 1.06 9.25
CA MET A 110 6.63 0.68 9.88
C MET A 110 7.41 1.90 10.37
N LEU A 111 7.41 3.00 9.63
CA LEU A 111 8.14 4.23 9.99
C LEU A 111 7.51 4.97 11.17
N HIS A 112 6.18 4.96 11.26
CA HIS A 112 5.46 5.84 12.19
C HIS A 112 4.79 5.10 13.35
N ALA A 113 4.29 3.88 13.13
CA ALA A 113 3.61 3.10 14.17
C ALA A 113 4.57 2.23 14.98
N VAL A 114 5.69 1.82 14.39
CA VAL A 114 6.67 0.92 15.02
C VAL A 114 7.86 1.75 15.51
N ASN A 115 8.13 1.68 16.80
CA ASN A 115 9.27 2.33 17.43
C ASN A 115 10.27 1.27 17.96
N GLN A 116 11.38 1.69 18.56
CA GLN A 116 12.43 0.79 19.08
C GLN A 116 11.93 -0.24 20.09
N THR A 117 10.83 0.07 20.79
CA THR A 117 10.25 -0.82 21.79
C THR A 117 8.73 -0.85 21.68
N ARG A 118 8.12 -1.94 22.18
CA ARG A 118 6.67 -2.13 22.24
C ARG A 118 5.96 -0.98 22.95
N GLU A 119 6.55 -0.48 24.03
CA GLU A 119 5.96 0.56 24.89
C GLU A 119 5.91 1.93 24.21
N LEU A 120 6.77 2.15 23.21
CA LEU A 120 6.85 3.40 22.43
C LEU A 120 6.14 3.30 21.08
N SER A 121 5.63 2.12 20.74
CA SER A 121 4.93 1.86 19.48
C SER A 121 3.42 2.06 19.64
N SER A 122 2.71 2.14 18.51
CA SER A 122 1.26 2.09 18.53
C SER A 122 0.77 0.83 19.28
N PRO A 123 -0.34 0.88 20.06
CA PRO A 123 -0.85 -0.27 20.78
C PRO A 123 -1.05 -1.52 19.92
N SER A 124 -1.42 -1.35 18.64
CA SER A 124 -1.66 -2.45 17.70
C SER A 124 -0.40 -2.94 16.97
N ALA A 125 0.74 -2.24 17.09
CA ALA A 125 1.97 -2.54 16.37
C ALA A 125 2.51 -3.96 16.64
N PRO A 126 2.53 -4.49 17.88
CA PRO A 126 3.01 -5.86 18.14
C PRO A 126 2.21 -6.91 17.36
N ASP A 127 0.88 -6.85 17.42
CA ASP A 127 -0.01 -7.79 16.73
C ASP A 127 0.01 -7.56 15.21
N TRP A 128 0.36 -6.36 14.76
CA TRP A 128 0.56 -6.03 13.35
C TRP A 128 1.84 -6.67 12.79
N LEU A 129 2.94 -6.62 13.56
CA LEU A 129 4.24 -7.23 13.22
C LEU A 129 4.15 -8.75 13.22
N GLU A 130 3.54 -9.34 14.25
CA GLU A 130 3.36 -10.78 14.36
C GLU A 130 2.58 -11.34 13.16
N ALA A 131 1.49 -10.68 12.78
CA ALA A 131 0.68 -11.08 11.62
C ALA A 131 1.45 -11.04 10.28
N ARG A 132 2.60 -10.36 10.25
CA ARG A 132 3.48 -10.22 9.09
C ARG A 132 4.78 -11.02 9.21
N GLY A 133 4.97 -11.74 10.32
CA GLY A 133 6.21 -12.47 10.58
C GLY A 133 7.43 -11.56 10.77
N LEU A 134 7.22 -10.33 11.22
CA LEU A 134 8.26 -9.34 11.46
C LEU A 134 8.49 -9.14 12.97
N THR A 135 9.68 -8.64 13.31
CA THR A 135 10.04 -8.21 14.66
C THR A 135 10.37 -6.72 14.72
N PHE A 136 10.44 -6.16 15.93
CA PHE A 136 10.91 -4.78 16.12
C PHE A 136 12.35 -4.60 15.61
N ASP A 137 13.22 -5.58 15.86
CA ASP A 137 14.62 -5.58 15.41
C ASP A 137 14.73 -5.54 13.88
N ASP A 138 13.82 -6.24 13.16
CA ASP A 138 13.80 -6.20 11.70
C ASP A 138 13.50 -4.79 11.19
N ILE A 139 12.50 -4.12 11.79
CA ILE A 139 12.13 -2.76 11.42
C ILE A 139 13.23 -1.76 11.78
N GLU A 140 13.81 -1.85 12.98
CA GLU A 140 14.92 -0.96 13.37
C GLU A 140 16.09 -1.08 12.39
N ALA A 141 16.52 -2.31 12.10
CA ALA A 141 17.60 -2.55 11.14
C ALA A 141 17.26 -2.05 9.73
N ALA A 142 16.02 -2.23 9.29
CA ALA A 142 15.57 -1.74 7.99
C ALA A 142 15.61 -0.22 7.93
N VAL A 143 15.07 0.48 8.94
CA VAL A 143 15.06 1.94 9.02
C VAL A 143 16.48 2.51 9.05
N GLU A 144 17.37 1.96 9.87
CA GLU A 144 18.79 2.36 9.89
C GLU A 144 19.46 2.19 8.53
N SER A 145 19.18 1.08 7.84
CA SER A 145 19.72 0.85 6.50
C SER A 145 19.15 1.82 5.45
N SER A 146 17.91 2.27 5.67
CA SER A 146 17.12 3.13 4.80
C SER A 146 17.63 4.57 4.77
N GLU A 147 18.17 5.07 5.88
CA GLU A 147 18.79 6.41 5.94
C GLU A 147 20.01 6.55 5.00
N THR A 148 20.54 5.44 4.50
CA THR A 148 21.70 5.40 3.60
C THR A 148 21.35 5.09 2.13
N ARG A 149 20.10 4.75 1.80
CA ARG A 149 19.64 4.37 0.45
C ARG A 149 18.21 4.86 0.21
N SER A 150 17.94 5.50 -0.93
CA SER A 150 16.57 5.87 -1.34
C SER A 150 15.64 4.66 -1.20
N VAL A 151 14.72 4.68 -0.24
CA VAL A 151 14.10 3.46 0.28
C VAL A 151 12.97 2.99 -0.62
N GLY A 152 12.94 1.68 -0.84
CA GLY A 152 11.71 0.95 -1.12
C GLY A 152 11.30 0.85 -2.57
N PHE A 153 11.16 1.97 -3.30
CA PHE A 153 10.43 1.96 -4.57
C PHE A 153 11.30 1.41 -5.70
N ARG A 154 10.84 0.32 -6.29
CA ARG A 154 11.57 -0.35 -7.38
C ARG A 154 11.50 0.53 -8.63
N SER A 155 12.42 0.33 -9.56
CA SER A 155 12.22 0.87 -10.91
C SER A 155 11.12 0.11 -11.62
N ALA A 156 10.40 0.78 -12.52
CA ALA A 156 9.41 0.12 -13.35
C ALA A 156 10.07 -1.03 -14.12
N PRO A 157 9.50 -2.25 -14.08
CA PRO A 157 10.07 -3.38 -14.78
C PRO A 157 9.96 -3.19 -16.30
N GLU A 158 10.84 -3.84 -17.04
CA GLU A 158 10.78 -3.87 -18.50
C GLU A 158 9.42 -4.40 -18.98
N GLY A 159 8.85 -3.80 -20.02
CA GLY A 159 7.53 -4.18 -20.53
C GLY A 159 6.34 -3.59 -19.75
N TRP A 160 6.57 -2.89 -18.64
CA TRP A 160 5.48 -2.33 -17.82
C TRP A 160 4.62 -1.32 -18.60
N LEU A 161 5.25 -0.36 -19.29
CA LEU A 161 4.53 0.63 -20.10
C LEU A 161 3.79 -0.02 -21.27
N GLU A 162 4.38 -1.01 -21.91
CA GLU A 162 3.77 -1.78 -23.00
C GLU A 162 2.52 -2.52 -22.52
N ARG A 163 2.58 -3.11 -21.32
CA ARG A 163 1.39 -3.72 -20.68
C ARG A 163 0.29 -2.70 -20.45
N LEU A 164 0.63 -1.50 -19.97
CA LEU A 164 -0.37 -0.46 -19.74
C LEU A 164 -1.04 -0.01 -21.04
N ARG A 165 -0.28 0.08 -22.13
CA ARG A 165 -0.80 0.35 -23.47
C ARG A 165 -1.71 -0.77 -23.97
N ASP A 166 -1.34 -2.04 -23.82
CA ASP A 166 -2.21 -3.19 -24.16
C ASP A 166 -3.56 -3.14 -23.43
N LEU A 167 -3.54 -2.82 -22.13
CA LEU A 167 -4.77 -2.69 -21.34
C LEU A 167 -5.67 -1.55 -21.84
N VAL A 168 -5.09 -0.43 -22.27
CA VAL A 168 -5.82 0.69 -22.86
C VAL A 168 -6.39 0.31 -24.23
N GLU A 169 -5.60 -0.31 -25.10
CA GLU A 169 -6.01 -0.76 -26.43
C GLU A 169 -7.16 -1.78 -26.37
N ARG A 170 -7.16 -2.63 -25.35
CA ARG A 170 -8.23 -3.62 -25.09
C ARG A 170 -9.45 -3.02 -24.39
N GLY A 171 -9.44 -1.74 -24.05
CA GLY A 171 -10.53 -1.06 -23.35
C GLY A 171 -10.73 -1.51 -21.90
N LEU A 172 -9.71 -2.14 -21.30
CA LEU A 172 -9.75 -2.59 -19.90
C LEU A 172 -9.33 -1.50 -18.91
N ARG A 173 -8.69 -0.44 -19.41
CA ARG A 173 -8.10 0.64 -18.63
C ARG A 173 -8.17 1.95 -19.41
N GLU A 174 -8.20 3.08 -18.70
CA GLU A 174 -7.96 4.39 -19.33
C GLU A 174 -6.50 4.79 -19.14
N GLU A 175 -5.95 5.45 -20.15
CA GLU A 175 -4.61 6.01 -20.10
C GLU A 175 -4.51 7.09 -19.02
N GLN A 176 -3.43 7.02 -18.23
CA GLN A 176 -3.18 7.96 -17.14
C GLN A 176 -2.17 9.05 -17.55
N PRO A 177 -2.16 10.20 -16.87
CA PRO A 177 -1.19 11.26 -17.16
C PRO A 177 0.27 10.78 -17.11
N GLY A 178 1.04 11.04 -18.17
CA GLY A 178 2.48 10.73 -18.22
C GLY A 178 2.86 9.38 -18.84
N GLU A 179 1.92 8.65 -19.45
CA GLU A 179 2.16 7.33 -20.06
C GLU A 179 2.55 7.37 -21.56
N ARG A 180 2.74 8.57 -22.10
CA ARG A 180 3.14 8.85 -23.50
C ARG A 180 4.57 9.33 -23.62
#